data_AF-A0A8C5G4D6-F1
#
_entry.id   AF-A0A8C5G4D6-F1
#
_cell.length_a   1.000
_cell.length_b   1.000
_cell.length_c   1.000
_cell.angle_alpha   90.00
_cell.angle_beta   90.00
_cell.angle_gamma   90.00
#
_symmetry.space_group_name_H-M   'P 1'
#
loop_
_entity.id
_entity.type
_entity.pdbx_description
1 polymer ?
#
loop_
_entity_poly.entity_id
_entity_poly.type
_entity_poly.pdbx_seq_one_letter_code
_entity_poly.pdbx_strand_id
1 'polypeptide(L)'
;MVALVRRRNWTGSLRLTLTFLGLPYVCTAAVSRPALSCSSAPFIKTTTSPIGSSWCSFHTASVNTMPSVALPHVKARCPLYPGSKTQRLPVPDDKVDWNKSWPQYNPVNYTDPSVLKKPVWADPDIGSFSPAFNTVDSGVDRTSFEGKYKVESGKPLNPRGRTGVMGRGLLGRWGPNHAADPIVTRWKVDAKGAKILHSVSKRPILQFVSIKRKDCGEWAIPGGMVDPGELVSLTLQREFSEEALNSLCVPPAERGKIQERINKLFKSSGFQIYKGYVDDPRNTDNAWMETVAVNFHDDSGNSVSELPLQAGDDAGQVKWVDVDSSVALYASHSHFLELVAKERKAHW
;
A
#
# COMPACT_ATOMS: atom_id res chain seq x y z
N MET A 1 24.57 46.65 45.98
CA MET A 1 23.10 46.61 46.03
C MET A 1 22.58 47.65 45.03
N VAL A 2 21.96 47.15 43.95
CA VAL A 2 21.11 47.81 42.92
C VAL A 2 21.46 49.24 42.45
N ALA A 3 21.90 49.35 41.20
CA ALA A 3 21.93 50.59 40.44
C ALA A 3 20.60 50.81 39.70
N LEU A 4 20.06 52.04 39.80
CA LEU A 4 18.76 52.45 39.29
C LEU A 4 18.87 53.09 37.89
N VAL A 5 17.85 52.81 37.10
CA VAL A 5 17.57 53.17 35.71
C VAL A 5 17.24 54.66 35.52
N ARG A 6 17.71 55.28 34.42
CA ARG A 6 16.82 56.13 33.58
C ARG A 6 17.33 56.36 32.14
N ARG A 7 16.37 56.26 31.23
CA ARG A 7 16.42 56.28 29.75
C ARG A 7 16.57 57.69 29.16
N ARG A 8 17.06 57.74 27.90
CA ARG A 8 16.53 58.65 26.86
C ARG A 8 16.56 57.95 25.47
N ASN A 9 15.53 58.29 24.68
CA ASN A 9 14.93 57.59 23.52
C ASN A 9 15.77 57.54 22.23
N TRP A 10 15.31 56.76 21.22
CA TRP A 10 14.87 57.29 19.91
C TRP A 10 14.09 56.27 19.02
N THR A 11 12.92 56.75 18.57
CA THR A 11 12.21 56.56 17.29
C THR A 11 11.93 55.16 16.71
N GLY A 12 10.64 54.80 16.69
CA GLY A 12 10.02 53.88 15.73
C GLY A 12 8.75 54.51 15.15
N SER A 13 8.67 54.63 13.82
CA SER A 13 7.48 55.10 13.10
C SER A 13 6.47 53.99 12.93
N LEU A 14 5.25 54.21 13.42
CA LEU A 14 4.08 53.40 13.12
C LEU A 14 3.59 53.69 11.70
N ARG A 15 3.35 52.64 10.90
CA ARG A 15 2.39 52.72 9.78
C ARG A 15 1.23 51.78 10.05
N LEU A 16 0.07 52.42 10.16
CA LEU A 16 -1.26 51.87 10.22
C LEU A 16 -1.59 51.21 8.87
N THR A 17 -2.04 49.96 8.86
CA THR A 17 -2.70 49.35 7.69
C THR A 17 -4.14 49.03 8.05
N LEU A 18 -5.05 49.76 7.39
CA LEU A 18 -6.50 49.56 7.41
C LEU A 18 -6.86 48.18 6.86
N THR A 19 -7.62 47.40 7.61
CA THR A 19 -8.36 46.23 7.14
C THR A 19 -9.66 46.68 6.47
N PHE A 20 -9.70 46.60 5.14
CA PHE A 20 -10.96 46.68 4.39
C PHE A 20 -11.61 45.29 4.34
N LEU A 21 -12.83 45.18 4.91
CA LEU A 21 -13.76 44.11 4.63
C LEU A 21 -14.20 44.22 3.16
N GLY A 22 -13.93 43.18 2.37
CA GLY A 22 -14.44 43.01 1.02
C GLY A 22 -14.94 41.58 0.82
N LEU A 23 -16.26 41.41 0.81
CA LEU A 23 -16.91 40.28 0.13
C LEU A 23 -16.65 40.41 -1.38
N PRO A 24 -16.50 39.29 -2.11
CA PRO A 24 -17.36 39.18 -3.28
C PRO A 24 -17.93 37.77 -3.55
N TYR A 25 -19.23 37.77 -3.80
CA TYR A 25 -19.89 37.19 -4.97
C TYR A 25 -19.77 35.68 -5.26
N VAL A 26 -20.89 35.01 -4.98
CA VAL A 26 -21.36 33.80 -5.65
C VAL A 26 -21.67 34.14 -7.11
N CYS A 27 -20.96 33.50 -8.04
CA CYS A 27 -21.37 33.41 -9.44
C CYS A 27 -21.76 31.96 -9.73
N THR A 28 -23.06 31.70 -9.70
CA THR A 28 -23.68 30.55 -10.35
C THR A 28 -23.62 30.75 -11.86
N ALA A 29 -22.83 29.94 -12.56
CA ALA A 29 -22.94 29.78 -14.00
C ALA A 29 -23.23 28.30 -14.28
N ALA A 30 -24.51 28.01 -14.51
CA ALA A 30 -24.94 26.79 -15.17
C ALA A 30 -24.40 26.82 -16.61
N VAL A 31 -23.52 25.89 -16.94
CA VAL A 31 -23.19 25.58 -18.34
C VAL A 31 -23.47 24.11 -18.55
N SER A 32 -24.59 23.90 -19.23
CA SER A 32 -25.07 22.65 -19.78
C SER A 32 -23.98 21.99 -20.64
N ARG A 33 -23.64 20.73 -20.33
CA ARG A 33 -22.89 19.88 -21.27
C ARG A 33 -23.89 19.28 -22.26
N PRO A 34 -23.67 19.39 -23.58
CA PRO A 34 -24.50 18.69 -24.55
C PRO A 34 -24.18 17.20 -24.52
N ALA A 35 -25.23 16.39 -24.47
CA ALA A 35 -25.20 14.98 -24.75
C ALA A 35 -24.82 14.77 -26.22
N LEU A 36 -23.72 14.07 -26.48
CA LEU A 36 -23.44 13.48 -27.78
C LEU A 36 -23.76 11.99 -27.68
N SER A 37 -24.99 11.69 -28.06
CA SER A 37 -25.41 10.39 -28.60
C SER A 37 -24.62 10.13 -29.87
N CYS A 38 -23.95 8.98 -29.97
CA CYS A 38 -23.51 8.43 -31.25
C CYS A 38 -23.80 6.93 -31.27
N SER A 39 -24.58 6.58 -32.28
CA SER A 39 -25.27 5.33 -32.51
C SER A 39 -24.34 4.12 -32.73
N SER A 40 -24.93 2.97 -32.44
CA SER A 40 -24.47 1.61 -32.68
C SER A 40 -24.27 1.24 -34.17
N ALA A 41 -23.28 0.34 -34.37
CA ALA A 41 -23.10 -0.69 -35.41
C ALA A 41 -22.06 -0.43 -36.53
N PRO A 42 -21.44 -1.48 -37.14
CA PRO A 42 -21.28 -2.88 -36.73
C PRO A 42 -19.81 -3.37 -36.66
N PHE A 43 -19.66 -4.53 -36.02
CA PHE A 43 -18.48 -5.39 -35.94
C PHE A 43 -17.79 -5.63 -37.30
N ILE A 44 -16.50 -5.31 -37.40
CA ILE A 44 -15.60 -5.86 -38.42
C ILE A 44 -14.48 -6.63 -37.71
N LYS A 45 -14.49 -7.95 -37.88
CA LYS A 45 -13.42 -8.84 -37.45
C LYS A 45 -12.16 -8.52 -38.26
N THR A 46 -11.13 -7.99 -37.60
CA THR A 46 -9.76 -8.02 -38.11
C THR A 46 -8.93 -8.92 -37.21
N THR A 47 -8.58 -10.07 -37.75
CA THR A 47 -7.55 -10.97 -37.25
C THR A 47 -6.22 -10.23 -37.25
N THR A 48 -5.66 -9.96 -36.07
CA THR A 48 -4.28 -9.54 -35.90
C THR A 48 -3.56 -10.52 -34.99
N SER A 49 -2.48 -11.07 -35.53
CA SER A 49 -1.51 -11.95 -34.91
C SER A 49 -0.92 -11.31 -33.64
N PRO A 50 -0.51 -12.09 -32.61
CA PRO A 50 0.00 -11.51 -31.39
C PRO A 50 1.41 -10.98 -31.64
N ILE A 51 1.56 -9.65 -31.62
CA ILE A 51 2.84 -8.99 -31.38
C ILE A 51 3.22 -9.33 -29.94
N GLY A 52 4.34 -10.01 -29.76
CA GLY A 52 4.85 -10.46 -28.47
C GLY A 52 4.96 -9.29 -27.49
N SER A 53 4.13 -9.30 -26.47
CA SER A 53 4.22 -8.36 -25.37
C SER A 53 5.33 -8.85 -24.44
N SER A 54 6.40 -8.08 -24.35
CA SER A 54 7.49 -8.27 -23.40
C SER A 54 6.94 -8.01 -22.00
N TRP A 55 6.46 -9.07 -21.35
CA TRP A 55 5.96 -9.03 -19.98
C TRP A 55 7.09 -9.18 -18.98
N CYS A 56 6.98 -8.48 -17.85
CA CYS A 56 7.89 -8.65 -16.72
C CYS A 56 7.74 -10.08 -16.21
N SER A 57 8.82 -10.87 -16.31
CA SER A 57 8.84 -12.22 -15.76
C SER A 57 9.16 -12.14 -14.28
N PHE A 58 8.26 -12.61 -13.43
CA PHE A 58 8.54 -12.82 -12.02
C PHE A 58 9.15 -14.20 -11.83
N HIS A 59 10.29 -14.25 -11.14
CA HIS A 59 10.85 -15.52 -10.68
C HIS A 59 10.61 -15.67 -9.18
N THR A 60 10.38 -16.91 -8.77
CA THR A 60 10.24 -17.30 -7.36
C THR A 60 11.45 -18.15 -7.01
N ALA A 61 12.00 -17.99 -5.82
CA ALA A 61 13.01 -18.90 -5.32
C ALA A 61 12.29 -20.14 -4.81
N SER A 62 12.84 -21.32 -5.08
CA SER A 62 12.39 -22.56 -4.43
C SER A 62 12.87 -22.59 -2.97
N VAL A 63 12.36 -21.68 -2.14
CA VAL A 63 12.54 -21.80 -0.71
C VAL A 63 11.47 -22.76 -0.22
N ASN A 64 11.85 -24.03 -0.04
CA ASN A 64 11.04 -25.02 0.66
C ASN A 64 10.87 -24.57 2.12
N THR A 65 9.91 -23.69 2.38
CA THR A 65 9.42 -23.45 3.73
C THR A 65 8.63 -24.68 4.15
N MET A 66 9.19 -25.45 5.10
CA MET A 66 8.40 -26.37 5.92
C MET A 66 7.15 -25.62 6.43
N PRO A 67 5.97 -26.24 6.48
CA PRO A 67 4.80 -25.64 7.11
C PRO A 67 5.07 -25.52 8.61
N SER A 68 5.69 -24.42 9.01
CA SER A 68 5.65 -23.96 10.40
C SER A 68 4.18 -23.80 10.77
N VAL A 69 3.80 -24.22 11.98
CA VAL A 69 2.49 -23.87 12.54
C VAL A 69 2.40 -22.35 12.47
N ALA A 70 1.58 -21.84 11.56
CA ALA A 70 1.48 -20.41 11.34
C ALA A 70 1.05 -19.77 12.66
N LEU A 71 1.91 -18.93 13.21
CA LEU A 71 1.60 -18.19 14.43
C LEU A 71 0.29 -17.41 14.21
N PRO A 72 -0.58 -17.33 15.22
CA PRO A 72 -1.81 -16.55 15.10
C PRO A 72 -1.49 -15.10 14.73
N HIS A 73 -2.27 -14.53 13.81
CA HIS A 73 -2.14 -13.12 13.45
C HIS A 73 -2.27 -12.20 14.68
N VAL A 74 -1.37 -11.23 14.84
CA VAL A 74 -1.31 -10.38 16.04
C VAL A 74 -1.87 -9.00 15.72
N LYS A 75 -1.47 -8.41 14.58
CA LYS A 75 -1.87 -7.04 14.19
C LYS A 75 -3.37 -6.95 13.90
N ALA A 76 -3.92 -7.98 13.26
CA ALA A 76 -5.35 -8.12 13.00
C ALA A 76 -6.21 -8.17 14.28
N ARG A 77 -5.62 -8.42 15.46
CA ARG A 77 -6.28 -8.48 16.76
C ARG A 77 -5.93 -7.31 17.70
N CYS A 78 -5.25 -6.27 17.19
CA CYS A 78 -4.98 -5.06 17.97
C CYS A 78 -6.29 -4.47 18.55
N PRO A 79 -6.34 -4.05 19.83
CA PRO A 79 -7.60 -3.75 20.51
C PRO A 79 -8.47 -2.68 19.86
N LEU A 80 -7.86 -1.67 19.24
CA LEU A 80 -8.57 -0.58 18.56
C LEU A 80 -8.53 -0.79 17.05
N TYR A 81 -9.70 -0.74 16.41
CA TYR A 81 -9.77 -0.79 14.96
C TYR A 81 -9.26 0.54 14.35
N PRO A 82 -8.34 0.51 13.35
CA PRO A 82 -7.72 1.71 12.80
C PRO A 82 -8.71 2.79 12.37
N GLY A 83 -8.37 4.06 12.62
CA GLY A 83 -9.18 5.21 12.20
C GLY A 83 -10.52 5.36 12.93
N SER A 84 -10.77 4.58 13.99
CA SER A 84 -12.07 4.54 14.67
C SER A 84 -11.94 4.53 16.20
N LYS A 85 -13.09 4.57 16.89
CA LYS A 85 -13.20 4.29 18.34
C LYS A 85 -13.65 2.85 18.64
N THR A 86 -13.78 2.02 17.61
CA THR A 86 -14.32 0.66 17.72
C THR A 86 -13.31 -0.25 18.39
N GLN A 87 -13.69 -0.84 19.52
CA GLN A 87 -12.90 -1.85 20.20
C GLN A 87 -13.21 -3.24 19.64
N ARG A 88 -12.17 -4.01 19.34
CA ARG A 88 -12.30 -5.42 18.99
C ARG A 88 -12.68 -6.22 20.23
N LEU A 89 -13.46 -7.28 20.05
CA LEU A 89 -13.59 -8.31 21.07
C LEU A 89 -12.20 -8.96 21.26
N PRO A 90 -11.62 -9.00 22.48
CA PRO A 90 -10.35 -9.68 22.69
C PRO A 90 -10.44 -11.17 22.34
N VAL A 91 -9.54 -11.63 21.48
CA VAL A 91 -9.47 -13.03 21.04
C VAL A 91 -8.18 -13.65 21.58
N PRO A 92 -8.25 -14.58 22.54
CA PRO A 92 -7.09 -15.36 23.00
C PRO A 92 -6.48 -16.20 21.87
N ASP A 93 -5.17 -16.46 21.94
CA ASP A 93 -4.44 -17.19 20.89
C ASP A 93 -5.00 -18.61 20.64
N ASP A 94 -5.45 -19.30 21.70
CA ASP A 94 -6.06 -20.63 21.61
C ASP A 94 -7.49 -20.63 21.02
N LYS A 95 -8.07 -19.44 20.80
CA LYS A 95 -9.40 -19.23 20.23
C LYS A 95 -9.39 -18.58 18.85
N VAL A 96 -8.21 -18.29 18.28
CA VAL A 96 -8.09 -17.69 16.95
C VAL A 96 -8.63 -18.63 15.86
N ASP A 97 -8.26 -19.91 15.88
CA ASP A 97 -8.71 -20.89 14.88
C ASP A 97 -10.23 -21.10 14.93
N TRP A 98 -10.90 -20.92 13.78
CA TRP A 98 -12.33 -21.16 13.59
C TRP A 98 -12.78 -22.55 14.03
N ASN A 99 -11.93 -23.58 13.92
CA ASN A 99 -12.26 -24.94 14.33
C ASN A 99 -12.37 -25.11 15.85
N LYS A 100 -11.88 -24.14 16.63
CA LYS A 100 -12.06 -24.10 18.08
C LYS A 100 -13.47 -23.61 18.38
N SER A 101 -14.25 -24.43 19.08
CA SER A 101 -15.57 -24.05 19.56
C SER A 101 -15.47 -22.86 20.52
N TRP A 102 -16.24 -21.82 20.22
CA TRP A 102 -16.38 -20.65 21.07
C TRP A 102 -17.78 -20.02 20.89
N PRO A 103 -18.84 -20.63 21.45
CA PRO A 103 -20.22 -20.16 21.25
C PRO A 103 -20.47 -18.75 21.77
N GLN A 104 -19.66 -18.28 22.74
CA GLN A 104 -19.73 -16.93 23.29
C GLN A 104 -19.06 -15.88 22.41
N TYR A 105 -18.45 -16.27 21.29
CA TYR A 105 -17.80 -15.35 20.36
C TYR A 105 -18.84 -14.44 19.70
N ASN A 106 -18.88 -13.18 20.15
CA ASN A 106 -19.80 -12.17 19.66
C ASN A 106 -19.00 -10.92 19.24
N PRO A 107 -18.34 -10.93 18.07
CA PRO A 107 -17.48 -9.84 17.64
C PRO A 107 -18.31 -8.60 17.32
N VAL A 108 -17.69 -7.43 17.48
CA VAL A 108 -18.35 -6.16 17.13
C VAL A 108 -18.56 -6.10 15.62
N ASN A 109 -19.74 -5.67 15.17
CA ASN A 109 -20.00 -5.43 13.76
C ASN A 109 -19.58 -4.01 13.37
N TYR A 110 -18.57 -3.89 12.52
CA TYR A 110 -18.04 -2.61 12.09
C TYR A 110 -17.73 -2.61 10.60
N THR A 111 -18.25 -1.59 9.91
CA THR A 111 -17.84 -1.19 8.56
C THR A 111 -17.76 0.32 8.57
N ASP A 112 -16.65 0.85 8.07
CA ASP A 112 -16.34 2.27 8.13
C ASP A 112 -17.35 3.09 7.32
N PRO A 113 -17.76 4.29 7.77
CA PRO A 113 -18.68 5.14 7.02
C PRO A 113 -18.24 5.44 5.59
N SER A 114 -16.93 5.49 5.32
CA SER A 114 -16.41 5.67 3.95
C SER A 114 -16.75 4.49 3.03
N VAL A 115 -16.70 3.26 3.56
CA VAL A 115 -17.08 2.02 2.85
C VAL A 115 -18.61 1.92 2.71
N LEU A 116 -19.36 2.29 3.75
CA LEU A 116 -20.83 2.28 3.74
C LEU A 116 -21.45 3.25 2.73
N LYS A 117 -20.72 4.29 2.31
CA LYS A 117 -21.12 5.18 1.21
C LYS A 117 -21.09 4.51 -0.17
N LYS A 118 -20.60 3.27 -0.26
CA LYS A 118 -20.50 2.47 -1.49
C LYS A 118 -19.78 3.21 -2.64
N PRO A 119 -18.56 3.75 -2.41
CA PRO A 119 -17.72 4.21 -3.51
C PRO A 119 -17.43 3.07 -4.48
N VAL A 120 -16.96 3.39 -5.69
CA VAL A 120 -16.68 2.40 -6.76
C VAL A 120 -15.77 1.25 -6.32
N TRP A 121 -14.85 1.50 -5.39
CA TRP A 121 -13.93 0.50 -4.86
C TRP A 121 -14.51 -0.38 -3.73
N ALA A 122 -15.72 -0.09 -3.23
CA ALA A 122 -16.35 -0.80 -2.13
C ALA A 122 -17.56 -1.61 -2.61
N ASP A 123 -17.67 -2.85 -2.10
CA ASP A 123 -18.84 -3.68 -2.36
C ASP A 123 -20.10 -3.12 -1.65
N PRO A 124 -21.31 -3.46 -2.09
CA PRO A 124 -22.49 -3.33 -1.24
C PRO A 124 -22.48 -4.36 -0.10
N ASP A 125 -23.42 -4.23 0.83
CA ASP A 125 -23.59 -5.22 1.92
C ASP A 125 -24.24 -6.52 1.42
N ILE A 126 -23.77 -7.63 1.99
CA ILE A 126 -24.34 -8.97 1.76
C ILE A 126 -25.83 -8.97 2.08
N GLY A 127 -26.60 -9.63 1.21
CA GLY A 127 -28.07 -9.68 1.23
C GLY A 127 -28.65 -8.87 0.07
N SER A 128 -28.24 -7.61 -0.07
CA SER A 128 -28.52 -6.81 -1.29
C SER A 128 -27.57 -7.14 -2.44
N PHE A 129 -26.44 -7.74 -2.10
CA PHE A 129 -25.37 -8.13 -3.00
C PHE A 129 -24.98 -9.58 -2.74
N SER A 130 -24.81 -10.34 -3.83
CA SER A 130 -24.52 -11.78 -3.82
C SER A 130 -23.28 -12.05 -4.67
N PRO A 131 -22.07 -11.75 -4.16
CA PRO A 131 -20.83 -11.95 -4.89
C PRO A 131 -20.51 -13.44 -5.10
N ALA A 132 -19.84 -13.74 -6.21
CA ALA A 132 -19.27 -15.07 -6.44
C ALA A 132 -17.90 -15.16 -5.74
N PHE A 133 -17.87 -15.66 -4.51
CA PHE A 133 -16.61 -15.85 -3.75
C PHE A 133 -15.74 -16.98 -4.30
N ASN A 134 -14.43 -16.91 -4.01
CA ASN A 134 -13.43 -17.88 -4.48
C ASN A 134 -13.34 -18.00 -6.03
N THR A 135 -13.70 -16.94 -6.75
CA THR A 135 -13.58 -16.81 -8.20
C THR A 135 -13.34 -15.34 -8.58
N VAL A 136 -13.01 -15.08 -9.84
CA VAL A 136 -13.09 -13.73 -10.40
C VAL A 136 -14.55 -13.42 -10.71
N ASP A 137 -15.05 -12.31 -10.18
CA ASP A 137 -16.45 -11.90 -10.20
C ASP A 137 -16.57 -10.47 -10.76
N SER A 138 -17.05 -10.34 -12.00
CA SER A 138 -17.17 -9.06 -12.71
C SER A 138 -15.89 -8.19 -12.70
N GLY A 139 -14.73 -8.82 -12.85
CA GLY A 139 -13.42 -8.14 -12.86
C GLY A 139 -12.81 -7.89 -11.48
N VAL A 140 -13.52 -8.20 -10.40
CA VAL A 140 -12.97 -8.23 -9.04
C VAL A 140 -12.46 -9.64 -8.77
N ASP A 141 -11.16 -9.79 -8.50
CA ASP A 141 -10.61 -11.06 -8.05
C ASP A 141 -11.04 -11.29 -6.58
N ARG A 142 -11.83 -12.33 -6.35
CA ARG A 142 -12.25 -12.78 -5.02
C ARG A 142 -11.62 -14.13 -4.68
N THR A 143 -10.57 -14.54 -5.38
CA THR A 143 -9.77 -15.71 -5.01
C THR A 143 -8.76 -15.32 -3.93
N SER A 144 -8.31 -16.28 -3.14
CA SER A 144 -7.29 -16.05 -2.11
C SER A 144 -6.02 -16.78 -2.47
N PHE A 145 -4.89 -16.16 -2.20
CA PHE A 145 -3.57 -16.75 -2.37
C PHE A 145 -3.28 -17.87 -1.34
N GLU A 146 -4.09 -17.95 -0.28
CA GLU A 146 -4.07 -19.03 0.73
C GLU A 146 -4.97 -20.22 0.35
N GLY A 147 -5.52 -20.22 -0.86
CA GLY A 147 -6.50 -21.21 -1.31
C GLY A 147 -7.94 -20.82 -0.95
N LYS A 148 -8.86 -21.80 -1.07
CA LYS A 148 -10.30 -21.55 -0.89
C LYS A 148 -10.63 -21.21 0.57
N TYR A 149 -11.24 -20.05 0.79
CA TYR A 149 -11.75 -19.66 2.10
C TYR A 149 -13.22 -20.10 2.29
N LYS A 150 -13.60 -20.29 3.55
CA LYS A 150 -14.97 -20.66 3.94
C LYS A 150 -15.91 -19.47 3.80
N VAL A 151 -17.17 -19.73 3.45
CA VAL A 151 -18.25 -18.75 3.42
C VAL A 151 -19.35 -19.25 4.37
N GLU A 152 -19.73 -18.42 5.32
CA GLU A 152 -20.74 -18.72 6.34
C GLU A 152 -21.79 -17.61 6.36
N SER A 153 -23.08 -17.97 6.31
CA SER A 153 -24.19 -17.00 6.23
C SER A 153 -24.01 -15.94 5.14
N GLY A 154 -23.47 -16.33 3.99
CA GLY A 154 -23.21 -15.45 2.85
C GLY A 154 -22.01 -14.51 3.01
N LYS A 155 -21.21 -14.63 4.07
CA LYS A 155 -20.01 -13.82 4.31
C LYS A 155 -18.76 -14.69 4.31
N PRO A 156 -17.62 -14.22 3.79
CA PRO A 156 -16.38 -14.95 3.86
C PRO A 156 -15.84 -14.96 5.29
N LEU A 157 -15.11 -16.01 5.65
CA LEU A 157 -14.38 -16.13 6.92
C LEU A 157 -12.89 -15.98 6.67
N ASN A 158 -12.26 -15.11 7.45
CA ASN A 158 -10.82 -14.84 7.39
C ASN A 158 -10.02 -16.16 7.51
N PRO A 159 -9.17 -16.51 6.54
CA PRO A 159 -8.48 -17.80 6.51
C PRO A 159 -7.51 -17.99 7.68
N ARG A 160 -7.09 -16.90 8.35
CA ARG A 160 -6.19 -16.92 9.51
C ARG A 160 -6.90 -16.87 10.88
N GLY A 161 -8.23 -16.88 10.91
CA GLY A 161 -8.99 -17.00 12.15
C GLY A 161 -9.74 -15.74 12.59
N ARG A 162 -10.23 -15.78 13.82
CA ARG A 162 -11.01 -14.74 14.49
C ARG A 162 -10.18 -13.51 14.78
N THR A 163 -10.75 -12.34 14.48
CA THR A 163 -10.13 -11.02 14.69
C THR A 163 -10.82 -10.21 15.79
N GLY A 164 -12.00 -10.60 16.24
CA GLY A 164 -12.80 -9.87 17.22
C GLY A 164 -13.70 -8.77 16.63
N VAL A 165 -13.73 -8.63 15.30
CA VAL A 165 -14.61 -7.70 14.57
C VAL A 165 -15.16 -8.38 13.32
N MET A 166 -16.47 -8.30 13.12
CA MET A 166 -17.13 -8.70 11.87
C MET A 166 -17.52 -7.47 11.03
N GLY A 167 -17.93 -7.69 9.79
CA GLY A 167 -18.08 -6.63 8.79
C GLY A 167 -16.76 -6.41 8.03
N ARG A 168 -16.65 -5.30 7.30
CA ARG A 168 -15.49 -5.03 6.44
C ARG A 168 -14.48 -4.04 7.04
N GLY A 169 -14.87 -3.34 8.10
CA GLY A 169 -14.09 -2.22 8.61
C GLY A 169 -13.77 -1.20 7.50
N LEU A 170 -12.50 -0.88 7.29
CA LEU A 170 -12.00 0.04 6.26
C LEU A 170 -11.81 -0.61 4.88
N LEU A 171 -11.97 -1.93 4.76
CA LEU A 171 -11.74 -2.63 3.50
C LEU A 171 -12.96 -2.56 2.59
N GLY A 172 -12.74 -2.33 1.30
CA GLY A 172 -13.82 -2.18 0.33
C GLY A 172 -14.54 -3.48 0.03
N ARG A 173 -13.77 -4.57 -0.12
CA ARG A 173 -14.26 -5.87 -0.60
C ARG A 173 -14.55 -6.82 0.55
N TRP A 174 -15.60 -7.63 0.38
CA TRP A 174 -15.78 -8.82 1.22
C TRP A 174 -14.75 -9.88 0.82
N GLY A 175 -14.02 -10.42 1.79
CA GLY A 175 -12.98 -11.42 1.58
C GLY A 175 -11.61 -10.79 1.33
N PRO A 176 -10.80 -11.33 0.41
CA PRO A 176 -9.47 -10.81 0.13
C PRO A 176 -9.54 -9.43 -0.53
N ASN A 177 -8.68 -8.52 -0.09
CA ASN A 177 -8.44 -7.21 -0.66
C ASN A 177 -6.97 -7.21 -1.13
N HIS A 178 -6.78 -7.35 -2.44
CA HIS A 178 -5.45 -7.53 -3.03
C HIS A 178 -4.69 -6.21 -3.15
N ALA A 179 -3.45 -6.23 -2.71
CA ALA A 179 -2.47 -5.17 -2.85
C ALA A 179 -1.23 -5.67 -3.62
N ALA A 180 -0.37 -4.73 -4.01
CA ALA A 180 0.94 -5.05 -4.57
C ALA A 180 2.01 -4.15 -3.93
N ASP A 181 3.12 -4.76 -3.51
CA ASP A 181 4.20 -4.10 -2.77
C ASP A 181 5.50 -4.12 -3.57
N PRO A 182 5.87 -3.02 -4.27
CA PRO A 182 7.10 -2.91 -5.03
C PRO A 182 8.28 -2.57 -4.10
N ILE A 183 9.12 -3.56 -3.81
CA ILE A 183 10.31 -3.39 -2.99
C ILE A 183 11.49 -3.01 -3.87
N VAL A 184 11.64 -1.71 -4.13
CA VAL A 184 12.77 -1.18 -4.91
C VAL A 184 13.99 -1.05 -4.02
N THR A 185 15.10 -1.69 -4.43
CA THR A 185 16.34 -1.76 -3.64
C THR A 185 17.57 -1.37 -4.43
N ARG A 186 18.59 -0.85 -3.72
CA ARG A 186 19.93 -0.58 -4.25
C ARG A 186 21.00 -0.88 -3.21
N TRP A 187 22.25 -1.03 -3.63
CA TRP A 187 23.36 -1.11 -2.69
C TRP A 187 23.68 0.27 -2.10
N LYS A 188 23.99 0.30 -0.79
CA LYS A 188 24.64 1.46 -0.20
C LYS A 188 26.10 1.47 -0.63
N VAL A 189 26.54 2.55 -1.27
CA VAL A 189 27.91 2.70 -1.81
C VAL A 189 28.64 3.88 -1.19
N ASP A 190 29.97 3.81 -1.15
CA ASP A 190 30.83 4.93 -0.78
C ASP A 190 31.03 5.91 -1.95
N ALA A 191 31.82 6.97 -1.72
CA ALA A 191 32.11 7.98 -2.74
C ALA A 191 32.86 7.44 -3.98
N LYS A 192 33.45 6.25 -3.89
CA LYS A 192 34.14 5.56 -5.00
C LYS A 192 33.24 4.54 -5.69
N GLY A 193 31.98 4.40 -5.25
CA GLY A 193 31.03 3.42 -5.76
C GLY A 193 31.20 2.00 -5.19
N ALA A 194 32.07 1.80 -4.19
CA ALA A 194 32.23 0.50 -3.56
C ALA A 194 31.11 0.23 -2.55
N LYS A 195 30.61 -1.01 -2.50
CA LYS A 195 29.55 -1.42 -1.56
C LYS A 195 30.04 -1.27 -0.11
N ILE A 196 29.28 -0.56 0.72
CA ILE A 196 29.58 -0.39 2.14
C ILE A 196 29.19 -1.68 2.88
N LEU A 197 30.13 -2.24 3.65
CA LEU A 197 29.88 -3.41 4.49
C LEU A 197 29.42 -2.99 5.89
N HIS A 198 28.43 -3.70 6.43
CA HIS A 198 28.02 -3.54 7.81
C HIS A 198 29.13 -4.01 8.76
N SER A 199 29.34 -3.27 9.86
CA SER A 199 30.49 -3.46 10.75
C SER A 199 30.49 -4.82 11.45
N VAL A 200 29.32 -5.36 11.77
CA VAL A 200 29.18 -6.64 12.50
C VAL A 200 29.06 -7.82 11.55
N SER A 201 28.06 -7.82 10.66
CA SER A 201 27.76 -8.95 9.77
C SER A 201 28.77 -9.12 8.64
N LYS A 202 29.59 -8.09 8.37
CA LYS A 202 30.54 -8.02 7.25
C LYS A 202 29.90 -8.22 5.87
N ARG A 203 28.57 -8.07 5.78
CA ARG A 203 27.80 -8.14 4.55
C ARG A 203 27.50 -6.75 4.00
N PRO A 204 27.31 -6.60 2.68
CA PRO A 204 26.91 -5.33 2.09
C PRO A 204 25.59 -4.81 2.66
N ILE A 205 25.50 -3.49 2.85
CA ILE A 205 24.27 -2.82 3.29
C ILE A 205 23.39 -2.57 2.07
N LEU A 206 22.15 -3.05 2.14
CA LEU A 206 21.11 -2.77 1.15
C LEU A 206 20.30 -1.56 1.59
N GLN A 207 19.81 -0.77 0.64
CA GLN A 207 18.81 0.27 0.89
C GLN A 207 17.53 -0.06 0.14
N PHE A 208 16.39 0.34 0.69
CA PHE A 208 15.10 0.28 0.02
C PHE A 208 14.39 1.64 0.06
N VAL A 209 13.48 1.87 -0.87
CA VAL A 209 12.63 3.05 -0.85
C VAL A 209 11.49 2.83 0.15
N SER A 210 11.35 3.76 1.10
CA SER A 210 10.28 3.75 2.08
C SER A 210 9.52 5.07 2.07
N ILE A 211 8.21 4.98 2.28
CA ILE A 211 7.34 6.13 2.48
C ILE A 211 6.85 6.16 3.93
N LYS A 212 6.57 7.36 4.44
CA LYS A 212 5.89 7.57 5.71
C LYS A 212 4.42 7.87 5.43
N ARG A 213 3.53 6.96 5.80
CA ARG A 213 2.10 7.12 5.51
C ARG A 213 1.51 8.31 6.26
N LYS A 214 0.60 9.06 5.62
CA LYS A 214 -0.05 10.23 6.26
C LYS A 214 -1.06 9.84 7.35
N ASP A 215 -1.69 8.68 7.21
CA ASP A 215 -2.79 8.22 8.08
C ASP A 215 -2.32 7.76 9.46
N CYS A 216 -1.24 6.99 9.54
CA CYS A 216 -0.70 6.44 10.79
C CYS A 216 0.69 6.96 11.16
N GLY A 217 1.40 7.62 10.24
CA GLY A 217 2.76 8.10 10.47
C GLY A 217 3.81 6.99 10.54
N GLU A 218 3.49 5.77 10.14
CA GLU A 218 4.42 4.65 10.09
C GLU A 218 5.18 4.60 8.75
N TRP A 219 6.41 4.07 8.79
CA TRP A 219 7.19 3.80 7.58
C TRP A 219 6.72 2.50 6.92
N ALA A 220 6.61 2.50 5.61
CA ALA A 220 6.08 1.40 4.82
C ALA A 220 6.80 1.25 3.47
N ILE A 221 6.60 0.10 2.82
CA ILE A 221 6.88 -0.08 1.39
C ILE A 221 5.82 0.73 0.63
N PRO A 222 6.19 1.44 -0.46
CA PRO A 222 5.25 2.23 -1.26
C PRO A 222 4.38 1.34 -2.15
N GLY A 223 3.43 0.64 -1.54
CA GLY A 223 2.49 -0.27 -2.20
C GLY A 223 1.06 0.16 -1.99
N GLY A 224 0.17 -0.38 -2.82
CA GLY A 224 -1.24 -0.01 -2.80
C GLY A 224 -2.13 -1.08 -3.40
N MET A 225 -3.41 -0.72 -3.56
CA MET A 225 -4.46 -1.66 -3.93
C MET A 225 -4.38 -2.01 -5.41
N VAL A 226 -4.66 -3.27 -5.74
CA VAL A 226 -4.84 -3.71 -7.13
C VAL A 226 -6.22 -3.25 -7.59
N ASP A 227 -6.27 -2.48 -8.68
CA ASP A 227 -7.53 -2.04 -9.26
C ASP A 227 -8.29 -3.21 -9.94
N PRO A 228 -9.63 -3.17 -10.02
CA PRO A 228 -10.40 -4.20 -10.70
C PRO A 228 -9.93 -4.42 -12.15
N GLY A 229 -9.54 -5.65 -12.47
CA GLY A 229 -9.01 -6.02 -13.79
C GLY A 229 -7.56 -5.56 -14.07
N GLU A 230 -6.90 -4.88 -13.14
CA GLU A 230 -5.51 -4.47 -13.28
C GLU A 230 -4.57 -5.66 -13.09
N LEU A 231 -3.49 -5.70 -13.88
CA LEU A 231 -2.41 -6.66 -13.68
C LEU A 231 -1.53 -6.21 -12.50
N VAL A 232 -1.17 -7.15 -11.63
CA VAL A 232 -0.26 -6.89 -10.48
C VAL A 232 1.04 -6.20 -10.91
N SER A 233 1.60 -6.55 -12.06
CA SER A 233 2.81 -5.90 -12.60
C SER A 233 2.62 -4.41 -12.89
N LEU A 234 1.43 -4.01 -13.35
CA LEU A 234 1.08 -2.62 -13.58
C LEU A 234 0.85 -1.89 -12.26
N THR A 235 0.15 -2.52 -11.30
CA THR A 235 -0.04 -1.99 -9.94
C THR A 235 1.32 -1.69 -9.28
N LEU A 236 2.26 -2.64 -9.29
CA LEU A 236 3.61 -2.47 -8.71
C LEU A 236 4.33 -1.24 -9.27
N GLN A 237 4.23 -1.02 -10.58
CA GLN A 237 4.88 0.12 -11.22
C GLN A 237 4.13 1.43 -10.94
N ARG A 238 2.80 1.42 -11.01
CA ARG A 238 1.94 2.57 -10.76
C ARG A 238 2.12 3.11 -9.34
N GLU A 239 1.94 2.24 -8.34
CA GLU A 239 2.06 2.60 -6.92
C GLU A 239 3.43 3.18 -6.60
N PHE A 240 4.51 2.54 -7.07
CA PHE A 240 5.85 3.09 -6.87
C PHE A 240 6.03 4.47 -7.51
N SER A 241 5.50 4.67 -8.72
CA SER A 241 5.64 5.92 -9.46
C SER A 241 4.85 7.06 -8.81
N GLU A 242 3.65 6.76 -8.33
CA GLU A 242 2.75 7.73 -7.69
C GLU A 242 3.24 8.08 -6.28
N GLU A 243 3.54 7.08 -5.44
CA GLU A 243 3.85 7.31 -4.03
C GLU A 243 5.29 7.76 -3.76
N ALA A 244 6.26 7.27 -4.54
CA ALA A 244 7.68 7.50 -4.26
C ALA A 244 8.37 8.51 -5.20
N LEU A 245 7.78 8.78 -6.38
CA LEU A 245 8.34 9.69 -7.38
C LEU A 245 7.43 10.87 -7.71
N ASN A 246 6.22 10.92 -7.14
CA ASN A 246 5.20 11.94 -7.42
C ASN A 246 5.00 12.17 -8.93
N SER A 247 4.92 11.08 -9.72
CA SER A 247 4.90 11.15 -11.19
C SER A 247 3.75 11.98 -11.77
N LEU A 248 2.68 12.19 -10.98
CA LEU A 248 1.54 13.03 -11.32
C LEU A 248 1.90 14.52 -11.43
N CYS A 249 2.88 14.99 -10.65
CA CYS A 249 3.31 16.38 -10.61
C CYS A 249 4.59 16.68 -11.42
N VAL A 250 5.15 15.68 -12.13
CA VAL A 250 6.38 15.85 -12.91
C VAL A 250 6.13 16.70 -14.17
N PRO A 251 6.96 17.71 -14.46
CA PRO A 251 6.85 18.51 -15.68
C PRO A 251 6.94 17.66 -16.95
N PRO A 252 6.20 18.00 -18.04
CA PRO A 252 6.19 17.21 -19.28
C PRO A 252 7.58 16.96 -19.89
N ALA A 253 8.51 17.90 -19.73
CA ALA A 253 9.87 17.82 -20.26
C ALA A 253 10.73 16.73 -19.59
N GLU A 254 10.46 16.40 -18.32
CA GLU A 254 11.23 15.41 -17.55
C GLU A 254 10.55 14.04 -17.48
N ARG A 255 9.23 14.01 -17.72
CA ARG A 255 8.39 12.82 -17.65
C ARG A 255 8.92 11.67 -18.52
N GLY A 256 9.39 11.95 -19.74
CA GLY A 256 9.91 10.91 -20.64
C GLY A 256 11.13 10.16 -20.07
N LYS A 257 12.11 10.90 -19.53
CA LYS A 257 13.35 10.33 -18.98
C LYS A 257 13.09 9.56 -17.68
N ILE A 258 12.24 10.11 -16.81
CA ILE A 258 11.83 9.46 -15.56
C ILE A 258 11.09 8.16 -15.87
N GLN A 259 10.11 8.21 -16.78
CA GLN A 259 9.35 7.03 -17.18
C GLN A 259 10.23 5.95 -17.81
N GLU A 260 11.21 6.32 -18.63
CA GLU A 260 12.15 5.36 -19.22
C GLU A 260 12.96 4.62 -18.15
N ARG A 261 13.45 5.33 -17.14
CA ARG A 261 14.22 4.74 -16.04
C ARG A 261 13.38 3.82 -15.16
N ILE A 262 12.14 4.23 -14.84
CA ILE A 262 11.18 3.38 -14.12
C ILE A 262 10.88 2.15 -14.96
N ASN A 263 10.51 2.32 -16.23
CA ASN A 263 10.22 1.22 -17.15
C ASN A 263 11.40 0.24 -17.23
N LYS A 264 12.64 0.74 -17.30
CA LYS A 264 13.84 -0.09 -17.34
C LYS A 264 13.94 -1.00 -16.10
N LEU A 265 13.71 -0.44 -14.91
CA LEU A 265 13.74 -1.22 -13.67
C LEU A 265 12.58 -2.22 -13.62
N PHE A 266 11.35 -1.80 -13.89
CA PHE A 266 10.18 -2.67 -13.74
C PHE A 266 10.07 -3.72 -14.86
N LYS A 267 10.66 -3.50 -16.03
CA LYS A 267 10.83 -4.52 -17.09
C LYS A 267 11.90 -5.55 -16.77
N SER A 268 12.78 -5.28 -15.81
CA SER A 268 13.76 -6.27 -15.37
C SER A 268 13.07 -7.44 -14.66
N SER A 269 13.79 -8.55 -14.51
CA SER A 269 13.27 -9.72 -13.81
C SER A 269 13.06 -9.40 -12.33
N GLY A 270 11.81 -9.26 -11.91
CA GLY A 270 11.43 -9.02 -10.52
C GLY A 270 11.46 -10.33 -9.73
N PHE A 271 11.92 -10.27 -8.49
CA PHE A 271 11.93 -11.42 -7.59
C PHE A 271 10.69 -11.38 -6.69
N GLN A 272 9.74 -12.30 -6.87
CA GLN A 272 8.54 -12.35 -6.05
C GLN A 272 8.90 -12.91 -4.66
N ILE A 273 8.92 -12.02 -3.67
CA ILE A 273 9.31 -12.31 -2.28
C ILE A 273 8.19 -13.03 -1.56
N TYR A 274 6.95 -12.57 -1.77
CA TYR A 274 5.81 -13.00 -1.00
C TYR A 274 4.53 -12.90 -1.84
N LYS A 275 3.63 -13.84 -1.61
CA LYS A 275 2.27 -13.83 -2.18
C LYS A 275 1.35 -14.54 -1.20
N GLY A 276 0.44 -13.80 -0.56
CA GLY A 276 -0.38 -14.38 0.51
C GLY A 276 -1.04 -13.35 1.41
N TYR A 277 -1.54 -13.88 2.54
CA TYR A 277 -2.17 -13.11 3.61
C TYR A 277 -1.23 -12.15 4.33
N VAL A 278 -1.68 -10.92 4.55
CA VAL A 278 -0.93 -9.93 5.36
C VAL A 278 -1.58 -9.78 6.73
N ASP A 279 -0.82 -9.96 7.80
CA ASP A 279 -1.27 -9.57 9.15
C ASP A 279 -1.31 -8.04 9.25
N ASP A 280 -2.49 -7.50 8.94
CA ASP A 280 -2.78 -6.07 8.83
C ASP A 280 -3.87 -5.67 9.84
N PRO A 281 -3.72 -4.52 10.54
CA PRO A 281 -4.67 -4.09 11.56
C PRO A 281 -6.06 -3.73 11.01
N ARG A 282 -6.24 -3.62 9.69
CA ARG A 282 -7.54 -3.43 9.04
C ARG A 282 -8.32 -4.73 8.88
N ASN A 283 -7.68 -5.90 9.03
CA ASN A 283 -8.33 -7.19 8.84
C ASN A 283 -9.50 -7.38 9.82
N THR A 284 -10.58 -7.98 9.34
CA THR A 284 -11.75 -8.39 10.12
C THR A 284 -11.99 -9.88 9.93
N ASP A 285 -13.05 -10.40 10.54
CA ASP A 285 -13.52 -11.77 10.31
C ASP A 285 -13.98 -11.98 8.87
N ASN A 286 -14.33 -10.91 8.14
CA ASN A 286 -14.97 -11.01 6.82
C ASN A 286 -14.25 -10.23 5.70
N ALA A 287 -13.14 -9.56 5.99
CA ALA A 287 -12.31 -8.91 4.99
C ALA A 287 -10.86 -8.88 5.44
N TRP A 288 -9.92 -9.14 4.55
CA TRP A 288 -8.49 -9.16 4.89
C TRP A 288 -7.62 -8.69 3.74
N MET A 289 -6.42 -8.23 4.08
CA MET A 289 -5.38 -7.88 3.13
C MET A 289 -4.65 -9.10 2.62
N GLU A 290 -4.44 -9.16 1.31
CA GLU A 290 -3.45 -10.04 0.67
C GLU A 290 -2.55 -9.20 -0.22
N THR A 291 -1.29 -9.59 -0.37
CA THR A 291 -0.36 -8.84 -1.22
C THR A 291 0.47 -9.76 -2.09
N VAL A 292 0.95 -9.20 -3.21
CA VAL A 292 2.11 -9.72 -3.94
C VAL A 292 3.25 -8.73 -3.72
N ALA A 293 4.29 -9.16 -2.98
CA ALA A 293 5.48 -8.35 -2.77
C ALA A 293 6.58 -8.78 -3.74
N VAL A 294 7.10 -7.83 -4.51
CA VAL A 294 8.11 -8.10 -5.55
C VAL A 294 9.31 -7.18 -5.34
N ASN A 295 10.50 -7.76 -5.28
CA ASN A 295 11.74 -7.02 -5.22
C ASN A 295 12.26 -6.70 -6.62
N PHE A 296 12.42 -5.42 -6.88
CA PHE A 296 13.12 -4.88 -8.05
C PHE A 296 14.46 -4.30 -7.58
N HIS A 297 15.56 -4.81 -8.11
CA HIS A 297 16.88 -4.46 -7.62
C HIS A 297 17.70 -3.71 -8.67
N ASP A 298 18.14 -2.52 -8.31
CA ASP A 298 19.05 -1.70 -9.11
C ASP A 298 20.51 -1.98 -8.69
N ASP A 299 21.09 -3.08 -9.20
CA ASP A 299 22.44 -3.51 -8.80
C ASP A 299 23.52 -2.50 -9.21
N SER A 300 23.39 -1.90 -10.40
CA SER A 300 24.33 -0.88 -10.90
C SER A 300 24.10 0.52 -10.33
N GLY A 301 22.97 0.75 -9.65
CA GLY A 301 22.64 2.06 -9.07
C GLY A 301 22.36 3.17 -10.10
N ASN A 302 21.98 2.83 -11.33
CA ASN A 302 21.85 3.78 -12.44
C ASN A 302 20.44 3.86 -13.04
N SER A 303 19.43 3.32 -12.35
CA SER A 303 18.03 3.41 -12.78
C SER A 303 17.23 4.38 -11.90
N VAL A 304 16.43 3.85 -10.99
CA VAL A 304 15.63 4.62 -10.02
C VAL A 304 16.51 5.22 -8.92
N SER A 305 17.69 4.65 -8.66
CA SER A 305 18.63 5.16 -7.65
C SER A 305 19.09 6.61 -7.90
N GLU A 306 19.04 7.08 -9.15
CA GLU A 306 19.41 8.44 -9.55
C GLU A 306 18.22 9.40 -9.59
N LEU A 307 16.99 8.90 -9.44
CA LEU A 307 15.80 9.75 -9.47
C LEU A 307 15.62 10.43 -8.11
N PRO A 308 15.27 11.73 -8.09
CA PRO A 308 14.88 12.38 -6.84
C PRO A 308 13.58 11.73 -6.34
N LEU A 309 13.61 11.21 -5.13
CA LEU A 309 12.41 10.71 -4.48
C LEU A 309 11.54 11.90 -4.09
N GLN A 310 10.26 11.84 -4.42
CA GLN A 310 9.27 12.84 -4.04
C GLN A 310 8.02 12.14 -3.55
N ALA A 311 7.59 12.47 -2.33
CA ALA A 311 6.42 11.84 -1.74
C ALA A 311 5.17 12.25 -2.54
N GLY A 312 4.37 11.26 -2.92
CA GLY A 312 3.09 11.45 -3.57
C GLY A 312 2.01 11.98 -2.63
N ASP A 313 0.78 12.06 -3.14
CA ASP A 313 -0.35 12.65 -2.41
C ASP A 313 -0.74 11.89 -1.13
N ASP A 314 -0.45 10.59 -1.03
CA ASP A 314 -0.76 9.77 0.15
C ASP A 314 0.45 9.53 1.08
N ALA A 315 1.65 9.92 0.64
CA ALA A 315 2.89 9.82 1.40
C ALA A 315 3.28 11.18 2.01
N GLY A 316 3.58 11.21 3.31
CA GLY A 316 4.05 12.42 3.98
C GLY A 316 5.54 12.68 3.77
N GLN A 317 6.33 11.61 3.63
CA GLN A 317 7.77 11.63 3.40
C GLN A 317 8.16 10.41 2.58
N VAL A 318 9.27 10.51 1.84
CA VAL A 318 9.88 9.39 1.11
C VAL A 318 11.40 9.46 1.26
N LYS A 319 12.07 8.32 1.43
CA LYS A 319 13.53 8.25 1.46
C LYS A 319 14.06 6.85 1.17
N TRP A 320 15.35 6.80 0.83
CA TRP A 320 16.12 5.57 0.94
C TRP A 320 16.41 5.27 2.42
N VAL A 321 16.13 4.04 2.84
CA VAL A 321 16.35 3.53 4.20
C VAL A 321 17.28 2.35 4.12
N ASP A 322 18.28 2.30 5.00
CA ASP A 322 19.13 1.12 5.14
C ASP A 322 18.28 -0.05 5.66
N VAL A 323 18.36 -1.19 4.97
CA VAL A 323 17.69 -2.42 5.38
C VAL A 323 18.40 -2.96 6.62
N ASP A 324 17.65 -3.11 7.71
CA ASP A 324 18.13 -3.54 9.01
C ASP A 324 16.95 -4.12 9.82
N SER A 325 17.19 -5.16 10.60
CA SER A 325 16.16 -5.80 11.45
C SER A 325 15.54 -4.88 12.50
N SER A 326 16.20 -3.76 12.85
CA SER A 326 15.70 -2.76 13.79
C SER A 326 14.71 -1.75 13.20
N VAL A 327 14.53 -1.71 11.87
CA VAL A 327 13.61 -0.76 11.24
C VAL A 327 12.16 -1.12 11.56
N ALA A 328 11.48 -0.25 12.30
CA ALA A 328 10.06 -0.38 12.58
C ALA A 328 9.23 -0.05 11.32
N LEU A 329 8.51 -1.04 10.81
CA LEU A 329 7.67 -0.91 9.61
C LEU A 329 6.24 -1.35 9.84
N TYR A 330 5.35 -0.74 9.05
CA TYR A 330 3.92 -1.05 8.99
C TYR A 330 3.67 -2.51 8.61
N ALA A 331 2.59 -3.10 9.13
CA ALA A 331 2.12 -4.46 8.83
C ALA A 331 3.25 -5.52 8.79
N SER A 332 3.32 -6.36 7.77
CA SER A 332 4.33 -7.44 7.68
C SER A 332 5.59 -7.02 6.91
N HIS A 333 5.82 -5.72 6.68
CA HIS A 333 6.86 -5.27 5.75
C HIS A 333 8.30 -5.61 6.18
N SER A 334 8.57 -5.66 7.49
CA SER A 334 9.89 -6.09 8.00
C SER A 334 10.20 -7.54 7.58
N HIS A 335 9.21 -8.43 7.61
CA HIS A 335 9.39 -9.81 7.13
C HIS A 335 9.73 -9.88 5.64
N PHE A 336 9.11 -9.03 4.81
CA PHE A 336 9.44 -8.97 3.39
C PHE A 336 10.89 -8.52 3.17
N LEU A 337 11.37 -7.53 3.93
CA LEU A 337 12.75 -7.07 3.84
C LEU A 337 13.77 -8.11 4.34
N GLU A 338 13.43 -8.91 5.35
CA GLU A 338 14.26 -10.04 5.77
C GLU A 338 14.52 -11.01 4.62
N LEU A 339 13.45 -11.38 3.90
CA LEU A 339 13.52 -12.28 2.74
C LEU A 339 14.35 -11.66 1.61
N VAL A 340 14.18 -10.35 1.35
CA VAL A 340 14.98 -9.60 0.38
C VAL A 340 16.46 -9.59 0.78
N ALA A 341 16.78 -9.29 2.04
CA ALA A 341 18.14 -9.26 2.54
C ALA A 341 18.81 -10.63 2.42
N LYS A 342 18.07 -11.70 2.73
CA LYS A 342 18.53 -13.09 2.56
C LYS A 342 18.84 -13.42 1.10
N GLU A 343 17.92 -13.13 0.19
CA GLU A 343 18.11 -13.36 -1.25
C GLU A 343 19.33 -12.61 -1.78
N ARG A 344 19.46 -11.32 -1.41
CA ARG A 344 20.54 -10.46 -1.89
C ARG A 344 21.87 -10.69 -1.15
N LYS A 345 21.91 -11.57 -0.16
CA LYS A 345 23.08 -11.80 0.72
C LYS A 345 23.55 -10.51 1.41
N ALA A 346 22.59 -9.64 1.76
CA ALA A 346 22.83 -8.39 2.46
C ALA A 346 22.92 -8.60 3.99
N HIS A 347 23.25 -7.52 4.69
CA HIS A 347 23.02 -7.42 6.13
C HIS A 347 21.52 -7.48 6.46
N TRP A 348 21.22 -8.13 7.58
CA TRP A 348 19.95 -8.09 8.30
C TRP A 348 20.21 -7.84 9.78
#